data_AF-A0A7C2AC72-F1
#
_entry.id   AF-A0A7C2AC72-F1
#
_cell.length_a   1.000
_cell.length_b   1.000
_cell.length_c   1.000
_cell.angle_alpha   90.00
_cell.angle_beta   90.00
_cell.angle_gamma   90.00
#
_symmetry.space_group_name_H-M   'P 1'
#
loop_
_entity.id
_entity.type
_entity.pdbx_description
1 polymer ?
#
loop_
_entity_poly.entity_id
_entity_poly.type
_entity_poly.pdbx_seq_one_letter_code
_entity_poly.pdbx_strand_id
1 'polypeptide(L)' 'MELTEEEKGVLMFAARDSIRSIFEEIPKPIINYKFYPHLEERGAGAFVTLTIKDNLRGCIGYI' A
#
# COMPACT_ATOMS: atom_id res chain seq x y z
N MET A 1 10.03 -4.82 12.39
CA MET A 1 10.33 -5.45 11.09
C MET A 1 11.04 -4.43 10.23
N GLU A 2 12.12 -4.81 9.55
CA GLU A 2 12.69 -3.97 8.49
C GLU A 2 12.22 -4.53 7.14
N LEU A 3 11.52 -3.70 6.36
CA LEU A 3 11.06 -4.06 5.02
C LEU A 3 12.20 -3.85 4.01
N THR A 4 12.33 -4.78 3.08
CA THR A 4 13.21 -4.63 1.92
C THR A 4 12.70 -3.52 0.97
N GLU A 5 13.57 -2.98 0.12
CA GLU A 5 13.17 -2.00 -0.90
C GLU A 5 12.13 -2.57 -1.86
N GLU A 6 12.20 -3.86 -2.16
CA GLU A 6 11.22 -4.55 -2.99
C GLU A 6 9.84 -4.57 -2.31
N GLU A 7 9.77 -4.97 -1.04
CA GLU A 7 8.53 -4.98 -0.26
C GLU A 7 7.92 -3.58 -0.10
N LYS A 8 8.75 -2.55 0.09
CA LYS A 8 8.29 -1.15 0.09
C LYS A 8 7.65 -0.77 -1.26
N GLY A 9 8.26 -1.21 -2.36
CA GLY A 9 7.70 -1.06 -3.71
C GLY A 9 6.35 -1.75 -3.85
N VAL A 10 6.21 -2.98 -3.34
CA VAL A 10 4.95 -3.74 -3.33
C VAL A 10 3.86 -3.01 -2.54
N LEU A 11 4.18 -2.47 -1.36
CA LEU A 11 3.22 -1.69 -0.56
C LEU A 11 2.80 -0.40 -1.27
N MET A 12 3.73 0.30 -1.91
CA MET A 12 3.43 1.50 -2.70
C MET A 12 2.53 1.18 -3.90
N PHE A 13 2.81 0.07 -4.61
CA PHE A 13 1.97 -0.45 -5.66
C PHE A 13 0.57 -0.76 -5.14
N ALA A 14 0.47 -1.53 -4.06
CA ALA A 14 -0.81 -1.91 -3.45
C ALA A 14 -1.66 -0.68 -3.07
N ALA A 15 -1.04 0.33 -2.45
CA ALA A 15 -1.75 1.57 -2.07
C ALA A 15 -2.24 2.35 -3.30
N ARG A 16 -1.35 2.59 -4.28
CA ARG A 16 -1.68 3.36 -5.48
C ARG A 16 -2.75 2.69 -6.33
N ASP A 17 -2.59 1.40 -6.60
CA ASP A 17 -3.51 0.66 -7.45
C ASP A 17 -4.85 0.39 -6.78
N SER A 18 -4.87 0.24 -5.46
CA SER A 18 -6.14 0.16 -4.72
C SER A 18 -6.93 1.47 -4.84
N ILE A 19 -6.27 2.63 -4.75
CA ILE A 19 -6.93 3.92 -4.96
C ILE A 19 -7.42 4.03 -6.41
N ARG A 20 -6.57 3.71 -7.38
CA ARG A 20 -6.90 3.74 -8.81
C ARG A 20 -8.12 2.86 -9.14
N SER A 21 -8.21 1.67 -8.53
CA SER A 21 -9.31 0.73 -8.73
C SER A 21 -10.70 1.32 -8.44
N ILE A 22 -10.77 2.29 -7.53
CA ILE A 22 -12.02 2.96 -7.16
C ILE A 22 -12.46 3.95 -8.24
N PHE A 23 -11.51 4.65 -8.88
CA PHE A 23 -11.80 5.72 -9.83
C PHE A 23 -11.89 5.23 -11.28
N GLU A 24 -11.19 4.15 -11.61
CA GLU A 24 -11.14 3.59 -12.97
C GLU A 24 -11.99 2.32 -13.13
N GLU A 25 -12.69 1.90 -12.07
CA GLU A 25 -13.53 0.67 -12.06
C GLU A 25 -12.76 -0.60 -12.47
N ILE A 26 -11.45 -0.63 -12.20
CA ILE A 26 -10.58 -1.78 -12.45
C ILE A 26 -10.48 -2.69 -11.21
N PRO A 27 -10.07 -3.97 -11.34
CA PRO A 27 -9.83 -4.83 -10.19
C PRO A 27 -8.76 -4.29 -9.24
N LYS A 28 -8.88 -4.61 -7.95
CA LYS A 28 -7.85 -4.33 -6.94
C LYS A 28 -6.57 -5.13 -7.24
N PRO A 29 -5.39 -4.61 -6.86
CA PRO A 29 -4.13 -5.33 -7.03
C PRO A 29 -4.13 -6.64 -6.23
N ILE A 30 -3.61 -7.71 -6.83
CA ILE A 30 -3.43 -9.01 -6.17
C ILE A 30 -1.94 -9.14 -5.81
N ILE A 31 -1.65 -9.31 -4.52
CA ILE A 31 -0.27 -9.50 -4.03
C ILE A 31 -0.03 -11.00 -3.82
N ASN A 32 1.08 -11.51 -4.35
CA ASN A 32 1.48 -12.89 -4.14
C ASN A 32 2.41 -12.99 -2.92
N TYR A 33 1.82 -13.26 -1.76
CA TYR A 33 2.53 -13.37 -0.49
C TYR A 33 3.54 -14.52 -0.43
N LYS A 34 3.53 -15.48 -1.38
CA LYS A 34 4.60 -16.49 -1.46
C LYS A 34 5.97 -15.88 -1.72
N PHE A 35 6.02 -14.74 -2.40
CA PHE A 35 7.27 -13.99 -2.64
C PHE A 35 7.56 -12.96 -1.55
N TYR A 36 6.54 -12.54 -0.80
CA TYR A 36 6.63 -11.49 0.22
C TYR A 36 5.96 -11.92 1.54
N PRO A 37 6.47 -12.98 2.20
CA PRO A 37 5.81 -13.58 3.36
C PRO A 37 5.68 -12.62 4.54
N HIS A 38 6.59 -11.65 4.69
CA HIS A 38 6.53 -10.63 5.74
C HIS A 38 5.34 -9.68 5.57
N LEU A 39 4.83 -9.49 4.35
CA LEU A 39 3.65 -8.66 4.09
C LEU A 39 2.33 -9.36 4.49
N GLU A 40 2.38 -10.64 4.86
CA GLU A 40 1.25 -11.39 5.41
C GLU A 40 1.17 -11.29 6.95
N GLU A 41 2.13 -10.61 7.60
CA GLU A 41 2.12 -10.43 9.05
C GLU A 41 0.82 -9.76 9.51
N ARG A 42 0.16 -10.39 10.50
CA ARG A 42 -1.08 -9.90 11.07
C ARG A 42 -0.80 -8.97 12.24
N GLY A 43 -1.66 -7.97 12.41
CA GLY A 43 -1.54 -7.00 13.50
C GLY A 43 -0.49 -5.91 13.26
N ALA A 44 0.05 -5.81 12.03
CA ALA A 44 0.85 -4.67 11.61
C ALA A 44 -0.07 -3.49 11.26
N GLY A 45 0.17 -2.35 11.90
CA GLY A 45 -0.46 -1.08 11.55
C GLY A 45 0.10 -0.51 10.25
N ALA A 46 -0.71 0.27 9.54
CA ALA A 46 -0.31 0.93 8.30
C ALA A 46 -1.00 2.28 8.14
N PHE A 47 -0.27 3.23 7.53
CA PHE A 47 -0.78 4.56 7.17
C PHE A 47 -0.48 4.82 5.69
N VAL A 48 -1.43 5.43 4.99
CA VAL A 48 -1.30 5.87 3.61
C VAL A 48 -1.47 7.38 3.57
N THR A 49 -0.43 8.06 3.08
CA THR A 49 -0.41 9.52 2.89
C THR A 49 -0.42 9.84 1.41
N LEU A 50 -1.30 10.75 1.00
CA LEU A 50 -1.36 11.32 -0.34
C LEU A 50 -0.88 12.77 -0.30
N THR A 51 -0.08 13.16 -1.28
CA THR A 51 0.37 14.54 -1.47
C THR A 51 0.10 15.02 -2.89
N ILE A 52 -0.10 16.33 -3.05
CA ILE A 52 -0.17 17.01 -4.35
C ILE A 52 0.76 18.22 -4.26
N LYS A 53 1.79 18.27 -5.11
CA LYS A 53 2.84 19.33 -5.07
C LYS A 53 3.36 19.52 -3.64
N ASP A 54 3.75 18.41 -3.00
CA ASP A 54 4.25 18.33 -1.62
C ASP A 54 3.28 18.79 -0.51
N ASN A 55 2.04 19.13 -0.85
CA ASN A 55 1.01 19.48 0.11
C ASN A 55 0.19 18.24 0.49
N LEU A 56 -0.12 18.10 1.79
CA LEU A 56 -0.96 17.02 2.30
C LEU A 56 -2.34 17.04 1.62
N ARG A 57 -2.72 15.92 0.99
CA ARG A 57 -4.02 15.72 0.36
C ARG A 57 -4.92 14.77 1.15
N GLY A 58 -4.33 13.88 1.94
CA GLY A 58 -5.04 12.96 2.84
C GLY A 58 -4.07 12.04 3.55
N CYS A 59 -4.42 11.62 4.76
CA CYS A 59 -3.67 10.64 5.54
C CYS A 59 -4.68 9.80 6.34
N ILE A 60 -4.68 8.49 6.12
CA ILE A 60 -5.56 7.53 6.80
C ILE A 60 -4.72 6.30 7.16
N GLY A 61 -5.01 5.70 8.31
CA GLY A 61 -4.35 4.46 8.74
C GLY A 61 -5.15 3.68 9.77
N TYR A 62 -4.64 2.49 10.07
CA TYR A 62 -5.15 1.58 11.08
C TYR A 62 -3.97 1.10 11.93
N ILE A 63 -4.18 1.01 13.25
CA ILE A 63 -3.17 0.60 14.24
C ILE A 63 -3.26 -0.89 14.48
#